data_AF-A0A7J8QSK9-F1
#
_entry.id   AF-A0A7J8QSK9-F1
#
_cell.length_a   1.000
_cell.length_b   1.000
_cell.length_c   1.000
_cell.angle_alpha   90.00
_cell.angle_beta   90.00
_cell.angle_gamma   90.00
#
_symmetry.space_group_name_H-M   'P 1'
#
loop_
_entity.id
_entity.type
_entity.pdbx_description
1 polymer ?
#
loop_
_entity_poly.entity_id
_entity_poly.type
_entity_poly.pdbx_seq_one_letter_code
_entity_poly.pdbx_strand_id
1 'polypeptide(L)'
;MTEQMNVASVDENNCTQSEEMLLHEALRRLISTIIYPDRSSSSPAPLLQRIKISVSENGPRLGEASRNTSRTVIRWTRSGSPLRVLLVISVRVGSIAFLTLTGLLVFMLFFLAATVNAIIISSLIALAAAGGFLALFFACVTVFYIGAISVAAFVISTAIISAIIAALVATGWVGFFWVLWLGTKRSMDLAKHSLSITGSAFSAYSSARHAHRHQELHKVSD
;
A
#
# COMPACT_ATOMS: atom_id res chain seq x y z
N MET A 1 80.29 -41.23 42.59
CA MET A 1 80.51 -40.22 41.53
C MET A 1 79.39 -40.33 40.51
N THR A 2 78.14 -40.13 40.94
CA THR A 2 76.92 -40.30 40.12
C THR A 2 75.77 -39.46 40.69
N GLU A 3 76.04 -38.21 41.06
CA GLU A 3 75.02 -37.36 41.72
C GLU A 3 74.90 -35.93 41.15
N GLN A 4 75.60 -35.61 40.05
CA GLN A 4 75.48 -34.30 39.39
C GLN A 4 74.77 -34.33 38.03
N MET A 5 74.47 -35.51 37.47
CA MET A 5 73.94 -35.61 36.10
C MET A 5 72.41 -35.76 36.01
N ASN A 6 71.70 -35.71 37.14
CA ASN A 6 70.23 -35.75 37.17
C ASN A 6 69.58 -34.42 37.58
N VAL A 7 70.36 -33.47 38.13
CA VAL A 7 69.83 -32.18 38.59
C VAL A 7 69.64 -31.22 37.39
N ALA A 8 70.52 -31.28 36.39
CA ALA A 8 70.42 -30.40 35.21
C ALA A 8 69.26 -30.78 34.27
N SER A 9 68.98 -32.08 34.10
CA SER A 9 67.85 -32.53 33.28
C SER A 9 66.50 -32.41 33.97
N VAL A 10 66.43 -32.35 35.30
CA VAL A 10 65.16 -32.13 36.01
C VAL A 10 64.78 -30.64 35.97
N ASP A 11 65.75 -29.72 35.88
CA ASP A 11 65.50 -28.27 35.86
C ASP A 11 65.00 -27.76 34.49
N GLU A 12 65.53 -28.27 33.37
CA GLU A 12 65.05 -27.90 32.01
C GLU A 12 63.64 -28.42 31.69
N ASN A 13 63.28 -29.58 32.25
CA ASN A 13 61.97 -30.20 32.06
C ASN A 13 60.90 -29.51 32.92
N ASN A 14 61.29 -29.05 34.12
CA ASN A 14 60.43 -28.26 35.00
C ASN A 14 60.23 -26.84 34.46
N CYS A 15 61.23 -26.23 33.82
CA CYS A 15 61.13 -24.87 33.28
C CYS A 15 60.11 -24.80 32.12
N THR A 16 60.15 -25.77 31.20
CA THR A 16 59.21 -25.85 30.08
C THR A 16 57.79 -26.26 30.49
N GLN A 17 57.63 -27.19 31.44
CA GLN A 17 56.31 -27.52 32.00
C GLN A 17 55.73 -26.39 32.87
N SER A 18 56.56 -25.66 33.61
CA SER A 18 56.11 -24.54 34.43
C SER A 18 55.60 -23.38 33.56
N GLU A 19 56.25 -23.11 32.41
CA GLU A 19 55.80 -22.10 31.45
C GLU A 19 54.49 -22.48 30.75
N GLU A 20 54.32 -23.76 30.33
CA GLU A 20 53.05 -24.22 29.75
C GLU A 20 51.92 -24.27 30.79
N MET A 21 52.21 -24.67 32.04
CA MET A 21 51.26 -24.56 33.16
C MET A 21 50.92 -23.10 33.48
N LEU A 22 51.87 -22.16 33.38
CA LEU A 22 51.63 -20.73 33.61
C LEU A 22 50.75 -20.10 32.54
N LEU A 23 50.88 -20.52 31.27
CA LEU A 23 50.08 -20.01 30.17
C LEU A 23 48.65 -20.56 30.22
N HIS A 24 48.50 -21.85 30.51
CA HIS A 24 47.20 -22.46 30.77
C HIS A 24 46.53 -21.85 31.99
N GLU A 25 47.25 -21.64 33.10
CA GLU A 25 46.72 -21.06 34.32
C GLU A 25 46.37 -19.57 34.12
N ALA A 26 47.17 -18.82 33.37
CA ALA A 26 46.85 -17.43 33.01
C ALA A 26 45.60 -17.33 32.13
N LEU A 27 45.44 -18.21 31.14
CA LEU A 27 44.23 -18.31 30.32
C LEU A 27 43.02 -18.73 31.17
N ARG A 28 43.19 -19.72 32.04
CA ARG A 28 42.14 -20.21 32.95
C ARG A 28 41.70 -19.14 33.94
N ARG A 29 42.64 -18.34 34.44
CA ARG A 29 42.39 -17.21 35.35
C ARG A 29 41.73 -16.03 34.62
N LEU A 30 42.07 -15.81 33.36
CA LEU A 30 41.41 -14.81 32.52
C LEU A 30 39.96 -15.21 32.20
N ILE A 31 39.75 -16.49 31.90
CA ILE A 31 38.42 -17.07 31.62
C ILE A 31 37.57 -17.12 32.90
N SER A 32 38.14 -17.49 34.06
CA SER A 32 37.39 -17.54 35.32
C SER A 32 36.99 -16.16 35.82
N THR A 33 37.83 -15.14 35.62
CA THR A 33 37.52 -13.74 35.97
C THR A 33 36.42 -13.15 35.07
N ILE A 34 36.28 -13.65 33.83
CA ILE A 34 35.20 -13.28 32.90
C ILE A 34 33.89 -14.00 33.24
N ILE A 35 33.96 -15.24 33.74
CA ILE A 35 32.78 -16.11 33.93
C ILE A 35 32.20 -16.06 35.36
N TYR A 36 33.01 -15.77 36.40
CA TYR A 36 32.51 -15.69 37.79
C TYR A 36 33.01 -14.40 38.49
N PRO A 37 32.14 -13.38 38.67
CA PRO A 37 32.53 -12.15 39.35
C PRO A 37 32.65 -12.37 40.87
N ASP A 38 33.82 -12.04 41.43
CA ASP A 38 33.98 -11.92 42.89
C ASP A 38 33.13 -10.73 43.40
N ARG A 39 32.28 -11.04 44.37
CA ARG A 39 31.13 -10.25 44.80
C ARG A 39 31.51 -9.31 45.95
N SER A 40 32.65 -8.64 45.85
CA SER A 40 33.28 -7.98 47.01
C SER A 40 33.67 -6.51 46.80
N SER A 41 33.26 -5.84 45.72
CA SER A 41 33.42 -4.38 45.65
C SER A 41 32.30 -3.66 44.90
N SER A 42 31.60 -2.84 45.68
CA SER A 42 30.53 -1.91 45.33
C SER A 42 31.04 -0.75 44.49
N SER A 43 30.92 -0.84 43.16
CA SER A 43 30.63 0.25 42.21
C SER A 43 31.01 -0.18 40.78
N PRO A 44 30.10 -0.14 39.78
CA PRO A 44 30.34 -0.75 38.47
C PRO A 44 31.22 0.14 37.59
N ALA A 45 32.54 -0.11 37.60
CA ALA A 45 33.46 0.48 36.63
C ALA A 45 33.30 -0.23 35.26
N PRO A 46 33.23 0.51 34.14
CA PRO A 46 32.88 -0.03 32.83
C PRO A 46 33.93 -1.04 32.32
N LEU A 47 33.44 -2.20 31.87
CA LEU A 47 34.21 -3.37 31.42
C LEU A 47 35.33 -3.04 30.42
N LEU A 48 35.10 -2.04 29.57
CA LEU A 48 36.08 -1.59 28.57
C LEU A 48 37.34 -0.99 29.18
N GLN A 49 37.27 -0.37 30.35
CA GLN A 49 38.43 0.24 30.98
C GLN A 49 39.38 -0.83 31.55
N ARG A 50 38.81 -1.90 32.12
CA ARG A 50 39.59 -3.04 32.64
C ARG A 50 40.16 -3.91 31.51
N ILE A 51 39.43 -4.11 30.42
CA ILE A 51 39.95 -4.78 29.21
C ILE A 51 41.09 -3.95 28.60
N LYS A 52 40.95 -2.62 28.53
CA LYS A 52 42.01 -1.74 28.00
C LYS A 52 43.29 -1.79 28.84
N ILE A 53 43.17 -1.83 30.17
CA ILE A 53 44.32 -1.94 31.08
C ILE A 53 44.98 -3.32 30.94
N SER A 54 44.19 -4.39 30.97
CA SER A 54 44.71 -5.76 30.84
C SER A 54 45.34 -6.07 29.47
N VAL A 55 44.82 -5.46 28.39
CA VAL A 55 45.41 -5.52 27.05
C VAL A 55 46.67 -4.65 26.94
N SER A 56 46.71 -3.48 27.58
CA SER A 56 47.92 -2.64 27.58
C SER A 56 49.09 -3.27 28.32
N GLU A 57 48.80 -4.09 29.34
CA GLU A 57 49.81 -4.71 30.20
C GLU A 57 50.27 -6.08 29.66
N ASN A 58 49.39 -6.84 28.99
CA ASN A 58 49.73 -8.13 28.34
C ASN A 58 50.03 -8.02 26.83
N GLY A 59 49.78 -6.86 26.21
CA GLY A 59 50.08 -6.58 24.80
C GLY A 59 51.54 -6.84 24.40
N PRO A 60 52.55 -6.36 25.16
CA PRO A 60 53.94 -6.65 24.82
C PRO A 60 54.29 -8.14 24.97
N ARG A 61 53.65 -8.87 25.90
CA ARG A 61 53.86 -10.31 26.10
C ARG A 61 53.25 -11.18 24.99
N LEU A 62 52.11 -10.79 24.45
CA LEU A 62 51.52 -11.43 23.27
C LEU A 62 52.32 -11.13 22.00
N GLY A 63 52.90 -9.93 21.89
CA GLY A 63 53.83 -9.58 20.80
C GLY A 63 55.13 -10.40 20.86
N GLU A 64 55.69 -10.59 22.05
CA GLU A 64 56.90 -11.38 22.28
C GLU A 64 56.66 -12.87 21.99
N ALA A 65 55.54 -13.43 22.47
CA ALA A 65 55.13 -14.82 22.22
C ALA A 65 54.80 -15.06 20.72
N SER A 66 54.12 -14.11 20.08
CA SER A 66 53.87 -14.13 18.63
C SER A 66 55.17 -14.12 17.83
N ARG A 67 56.12 -13.25 18.19
CA ARG A 67 57.44 -13.19 17.55
C ARG A 67 58.27 -14.45 17.81
N ASN A 68 58.13 -15.07 18.96
CA ASN A 68 58.82 -16.33 19.24
C ASN A 68 58.22 -17.49 18.44
N THR A 69 56.89 -17.58 18.35
CA THR A 69 56.19 -18.54 17.48
C THR A 69 56.51 -18.29 16.01
N SER A 70 56.56 -17.04 15.55
CA SER A 70 56.94 -16.72 14.17
C SER A 70 58.39 -17.12 13.89
N ARG A 71 59.31 -16.94 14.84
CA ARG A 71 60.71 -17.40 14.73
C ARG A 71 60.82 -18.92 14.76
N THR A 72 59.97 -19.61 15.50
CA THR A 72 59.90 -21.08 15.53
C THR A 72 59.32 -21.62 14.22
N VAL A 73 58.28 -20.99 13.68
CA VAL A 73 57.73 -21.31 12.35
C VAL A 73 58.76 -21.01 11.24
N ILE A 74 59.51 -19.91 11.34
CA ILE A 74 60.57 -19.55 10.39
C ILE A 74 61.75 -20.53 10.46
N ARG A 75 62.18 -20.95 11.66
CA ARG A 75 63.21 -22.00 11.84
C ARG A 75 62.70 -23.35 11.36
N TRP A 76 61.44 -23.69 11.64
CA TRP A 76 60.76 -24.88 11.15
C TRP A 76 60.74 -24.89 9.62
N THR A 77 60.51 -23.74 8.95
CA THR A 77 60.57 -23.64 7.48
C THR A 77 61.99 -23.71 6.91
N ARG A 78 63.02 -23.44 7.71
CA ARG A 78 64.43 -23.51 7.30
C ARG A 78 64.99 -24.94 7.35
N SER A 79 64.39 -25.84 8.14
CA SER A 79 64.71 -27.29 8.12
C SER A 79 63.97 -28.02 6.98
N GLY A 80 64.46 -27.81 5.76
CA GLY A 80 64.77 -28.87 4.77
C GLY A 80 63.75 -29.95 4.39
N SER A 81 62.47 -29.65 4.15
CA SER A 81 61.56 -30.63 3.50
C SER A 81 60.95 -30.11 2.19
N PRO A 82 61.09 -30.83 1.05
CA PRO A 82 60.61 -30.40 -0.27
C PRO A 82 59.08 -30.19 -0.35
N LEU A 83 58.31 -30.81 0.56
CA LEU A 83 56.87 -30.59 0.68
C LEU A 83 56.50 -29.15 1.07
N ARG A 84 57.40 -28.42 1.73
CA ARG A 84 57.16 -27.03 2.14
C ARG A 84 57.43 -26.01 1.05
N VAL A 85 58.41 -26.29 0.20
CA VAL A 85 58.64 -25.51 -1.02
C VAL A 85 57.41 -25.65 -1.91
N LEU A 86 56.88 -26.87 -2.07
CA LEU A 86 55.63 -27.12 -2.78
C LEU A 86 54.43 -26.43 -2.14
N LEU A 87 54.29 -26.48 -0.81
CA LEU A 87 53.20 -25.76 -0.11
C LEU A 87 53.32 -24.24 -0.26
N VAL A 88 54.51 -23.66 -0.13
CA VAL A 88 54.70 -22.21 -0.30
C VAL A 88 54.39 -21.79 -1.74
N ILE A 89 54.80 -22.58 -2.74
CA ILE A 89 54.49 -22.31 -4.15
C ILE A 89 52.98 -22.45 -4.40
N SER A 90 52.35 -23.52 -3.93
CA SER A 90 50.89 -23.70 -4.03
C SER A 90 50.11 -22.61 -3.30
N VAL A 91 50.56 -22.19 -2.13
CA VAL A 91 49.94 -21.09 -1.37
C VAL A 91 50.18 -19.75 -2.08
N ARG A 92 51.34 -19.54 -2.72
CA ARG A 92 51.61 -18.32 -3.50
C ARG A 92 50.73 -18.23 -4.74
N VAL A 93 50.67 -19.31 -5.52
CA VAL A 93 49.85 -19.37 -6.74
C VAL A 93 48.36 -19.29 -6.36
N GLY A 94 47.96 -19.97 -5.30
CA GLY A 94 46.62 -19.88 -4.72
C GLY A 94 46.29 -18.47 -4.25
N SER A 95 47.22 -17.74 -3.63
CA SER A 95 47.00 -16.36 -3.21
C SER A 95 46.85 -15.41 -4.41
N ILE A 96 47.66 -15.58 -5.46
CA ILE A 96 47.52 -14.80 -6.70
C ILE A 96 46.17 -15.10 -7.37
N ALA A 97 45.80 -16.38 -7.47
CA ALA A 97 44.52 -16.81 -8.03
C ALA A 97 43.32 -16.35 -7.19
N PHE A 98 43.45 -16.35 -5.86
CA PHE A 98 42.41 -15.87 -4.97
C PHE A 98 42.27 -14.34 -5.06
N LEU A 99 43.38 -13.62 -5.19
CA LEU A 99 43.38 -12.18 -5.37
C LEU A 99 42.76 -11.78 -6.73
N THR A 100 43.08 -12.51 -7.81
CA THR A 100 42.46 -12.29 -9.13
C THR A 100 40.98 -12.67 -9.12
N LEU A 101 40.59 -13.78 -8.49
CA LEU A 101 39.20 -14.19 -8.35
C LEU A 101 38.41 -13.16 -7.53
N THR A 102 38.98 -12.67 -6.43
CA THR A 102 38.36 -11.62 -5.61
C THR A 102 38.20 -10.33 -6.42
N GLY A 103 39.22 -9.94 -7.19
CA GLY A 103 39.13 -8.79 -8.09
C GLY A 103 38.04 -8.94 -9.16
N LEU A 104 37.97 -10.10 -9.83
CA LEU A 104 36.92 -10.42 -10.80
C LEU A 104 35.53 -10.47 -10.15
N LEU A 105 35.43 -10.99 -8.92
CA LEU A 105 34.17 -11.04 -8.17
C LEU A 105 33.67 -9.63 -7.84
N VAL A 106 34.54 -8.75 -7.35
CA VAL A 106 34.20 -7.35 -7.08
C VAL A 106 33.82 -6.62 -8.38
N PHE A 107 34.55 -6.87 -9.47
CA PHE A 107 34.22 -6.31 -10.78
C PHE A 107 32.84 -6.78 -11.28
N MET A 108 32.55 -8.08 -11.16
CA MET A 108 31.24 -8.65 -11.50
C MET A 108 30.12 -8.06 -10.64
N LEU A 109 30.34 -7.89 -9.33
CA LEU A 109 29.38 -7.25 -8.43
C LEU A 109 29.13 -5.79 -8.80
N PHE A 110 30.18 -5.05 -9.17
CA PHE A 110 30.04 -3.68 -9.66
C PHE A 110 29.25 -3.61 -10.96
N PHE A 111 29.55 -4.49 -11.93
CA PHE A 111 28.80 -4.57 -13.18
C PHE A 111 27.34 -4.99 -12.94
N LEU A 112 27.10 -5.91 -12.02
CA LEU A 112 25.75 -6.33 -11.63
C LEU A 112 24.99 -5.16 -10.99
N ALA A 113 25.62 -4.43 -10.08
CA ALA A 113 25.04 -3.23 -9.48
C ALA A 113 24.77 -2.16 -10.56
N ALA A 114 25.69 -1.96 -11.50
CA ALA A 114 25.50 -1.04 -12.62
C ALA A 114 24.34 -1.48 -13.53
N THR A 115 24.22 -2.77 -13.81
CA THR A 115 23.14 -3.34 -14.63
C THR A 115 21.79 -3.20 -13.94
N VAL A 116 21.71 -3.53 -12.64
CA VAL A 116 20.49 -3.35 -11.85
C VAL A 116 20.09 -1.88 -11.81
N ASN A 117 21.05 -0.97 -11.60
CA ASN A 117 20.79 0.45 -11.63
C ASN A 117 20.28 0.92 -13.01
N ALA A 118 20.89 0.44 -14.10
CA ALA A 118 20.43 0.72 -15.45
C ALA A 118 19.00 0.21 -15.69
N ILE A 119 18.66 -1.00 -15.20
CA ILE A 119 17.31 -1.55 -15.28
C ILE A 119 16.32 -0.69 -14.49
N ILE A 120 16.65 -0.28 -13.26
CA ILE A 120 15.79 0.57 -12.43
C ILE A 120 15.53 1.91 -13.14
N ILE A 121 16.57 2.59 -13.61
CA ILE A 121 16.44 3.89 -14.29
C ILE A 121 15.64 3.75 -15.58
N SER A 122 15.94 2.73 -16.40
CA SER A 122 15.20 2.45 -17.64
C SER A 122 13.72 2.14 -17.36
N SER A 123 13.44 1.33 -16.34
CA SER A 123 12.08 1.00 -15.91
C SER A 123 11.34 2.22 -15.38
N LEU A 124 11.99 3.10 -14.60
CA LEU A 124 11.40 4.35 -14.13
C LEU A 124 11.06 5.30 -15.28
N ILE A 125 11.95 5.42 -16.27
CA ILE A 125 11.69 6.23 -17.47
C ILE A 125 10.53 5.65 -18.28
N ALA A 126 10.52 4.34 -18.50
CA ALA A 126 9.45 3.66 -19.22
C ALA A 126 8.11 3.75 -18.46
N LEU A 127 8.12 3.59 -17.14
CA LEU A 127 6.94 3.71 -16.28
C LEU A 127 6.45 5.14 -16.18
N ALA A 128 7.35 6.13 -16.16
CA ALA A 128 6.97 7.54 -16.21
C ALA A 128 6.34 7.89 -17.56
N ALA A 129 6.90 7.40 -18.66
CA ALA A 129 6.33 7.56 -19.99
C ALA A 129 4.94 6.89 -20.08
N ALA A 130 4.86 5.59 -19.79
CA ALA A 130 3.61 4.83 -19.83
C ALA A 130 2.56 5.35 -18.85
N GLY A 131 2.97 5.70 -17.63
CA GLY A 131 2.12 6.30 -16.60
C GLY A 131 1.63 7.69 -16.99
N GLY A 132 2.46 8.49 -17.66
CA GLY A 132 2.04 9.77 -18.25
C GLY A 132 0.97 9.59 -19.32
N PHE A 133 1.15 8.65 -20.24
CA PHE A 133 0.13 8.31 -21.25
C PHE A 133 -1.17 7.80 -20.61
N LEU A 134 -1.07 6.94 -19.58
CA LEU A 134 -2.23 6.43 -18.86
C LEU A 134 -2.97 7.53 -18.11
N ALA A 135 -2.25 8.48 -17.50
CA ALA A 135 -2.84 9.63 -16.83
C ALA A 135 -3.62 10.53 -17.80
N LEU A 136 -3.08 10.81 -18.98
CA LEU A 136 -3.78 11.56 -20.03
C LEU A 136 -5.02 10.82 -20.53
N PHE A 137 -4.93 9.51 -20.76
CA PHE A 137 -6.07 8.70 -21.14
C PHE A 137 -7.17 8.74 -20.08
N PHE A 138 -6.80 8.56 -18.81
CA PHE A 138 -7.75 8.60 -17.70
C PHE A 138 -8.39 9.99 -17.53
N ALA A 139 -7.61 11.06 -17.64
CA ALA A 139 -8.13 12.43 -17.63
C ALA A 139 -9.13 12.67 -18.78
N CYS A 140 -8.79 12.21 -19.99
CA CYS A 140 -9.66 12.31 -21.15
C CYS A 140 -10.99 11.56 -20.93
N VAL A 141 -10.92 10.29 -20.50
CA VAL A 141 -12.10 9.49 -20.15
C VAL A 141 -12.93 10.17 -19.05
N THR A 142 -12.30 10.79 -18.05
CA THR A 142 -12.98 11.52 -16.99
C THR A 142 -13.76 12.71 -17.54
N VAL A 143 -13.17 13.51 -18.44
CA VAL A 143 -13.86 14.64 -19.09
C VAL A 143 -15.06 14.14 -19.91
N PHE A 144 -14.89 13.08 -20.70
CA PHE A 144 -15.98 12.48 -21.45
C PHE A 144 -17.09 11.93 -20.55
N TYR A 145 -16.73 11.28 -19.44
CA TYR A 145 -17.69 10.75 -18.46
C TYR A 145 -18.51 11.85 -17.81
N ILE A 146 -17.85 12.94 -17.36
CA ILE A 146 -18.51 14.11 -16.77
C ILE A 146 -19.40 14.79 -17.81
N GLY A 147 -18.92 14.91 -19.05
CA GLY A 147 -19.71 15.41 -20.18
C GLY A 147 -20.96 14.57 -20.43
N ALA A 148 -20.84 13.24 -20.43
CA ALA A 148 -21.98 12.33 -20.62
C ALA A 148 -23.02 12.47 -19.49
N ILE A 149 -22.57 12.52 -18.23
CA ILE A 149 -23.46 12.77 -17.08
C ILE A 149 -24.15 14.13 -17.21
N SER A 150 -23.41 15.17 -17.61
CA SER A 150 -23.95 16.51 -17.79
C SER A 150 -25.02 16.55 -18.89
N VAL A 151 -24.77 15.93 -20.04
CA VAL A 151 -25.74 15.83 -21.15
C VAL A 151 -26.96 15.03 -20.72
N ALA A 152 -26.77 13.90 -20.03
CA ALA A 152 -27.89 13.09 -19.52
C ALA A 152 -28.76 13.91 -18.54
N ALA A 153 -28.14 14.62 -17.60
CA ALA A 153 -28.85 15.49 -16.67
C ALA A 153 -29.61 16.62 -17.40
N PHE A 154 -29.01 17.22 -18.42
CA PHE A 154 -29.65 18.26 -19.25
C PHE A 154 -30.87 17.72 -20.00
N VAL A 155 -30.75 16.54 -20.61
CA VAL A 155 -31.85 15.89 -21.34
C VAL A 155 -32.98 15.53 -20.38
N ILE A 156 -32.68 14.95 -19.21
CA ILE A 156 -33.69 14.61 -18.19
C ILE A 156 -34.39 15.88 -17.71
N SER A 157 -33.64 16.95 -17.42
CA SER A 157 -34.22 18.23 -16.98
C SER A 157 -35.15 18.81 -18.05
N THR A 158 -34.72 18.82 -19.31
CA THR A 158 -35.52 19.30 -20.44
C THR A 158 -36.79 18.47 -20.62
N ALA A 159 -36.68 17.14 -20.53
CA ALA A 159 -37.82 16.23 -20.64
C ALA A 159 -38.84 16.47 -19.52
N ILE A 160 -38.39 16.66 -18.27
CA ILE A 160 -39.27 16.96 -17.13
C ILE A 160 -39.97 18.31 -17.33
N ILE A 161 -39.23 19.37 -17.68
CA ILE A 161 -39.82 20.70 -17.93
C ILE A 161 -40.84 20.63 -19.07
N SER A 162 -40.48 19.97 -20.17
CA SER A 162 -41.37 19.76 -21.31
C SER A 162 -42.62 18.96 -20.92
N ALA A 163 -42.48 17.93 -20.09
CA ALA A 163 -43.59 17.12 -19.61
C ALA A 163 -44.53 17.93 -18.71
N ILE A 164 -44.00 18.78 -17.82
CA ILE A 164 -44.80 19.68 -16.99
C ILE A 164 -45.60 20.64 -17.86
N ILE A 165 -44.96 21.29 -18.84
CA ILE A 165 -45.65 22.22 -19.75
C ILE A 165 -46.72 21.49 -20.54
N ALA A 166 -46.42 20.31 -21.10
CA ALA A 166 -47.38 19.50 -21.83
C ALA A 166 -48.57 19.08 -20.96
N ALA A 167 -48.32 18.67 -19.71
CA ALA A 167 -49.36 18.33 -18.75
C ALA A 167 -50.24 19.55 -18.42
N LEU A 168 -49.66 20.72 -18.16
CA LEU A 168 -50.41 21.96 -17.90
C LEU A 168 -51.29 22.34 -19.09
N VAL A 169 -50.78 22.25 -20.31
CA VAL A 169 -51.56 22.48 -21.53
C VAL A 169 -52.69 21.47 -21.63
N ALA A 170 -52.42 20.18 -21.48
CA ALA A 170 -53.43 19.12 -21.54
C ALA A 170 -54.53 19.31 -20.48
N THR A 171 -54.16 19.52 -19.22
CA THR A 171 -55.10 19.78 -18.13
C THR A 171 -55.89 21.07 -18.36
N GLY A 172 -55.24 22.13 -18.85
CA GLY A 172 -55.89 23.39 -19.22
C GLY A 172 -56.95 23.21 -20.31
N TRP A 173 -56.64 22.45 -21.36
CA TRP A 173 -57.60 22.11 -22.43
C TRP A 173 -58.77 21.28 -21.91
N VAL A 174 -58.51 20.24 -21.11
CA VAL A 174 -59.58 19.42 -20.51
C VAL A 174 -60.49 20.28 -19.62
N GLY A 175 -59.92 21.17 -18.81
CA GLY A 175 -60.68 22.12 -17.99
C GLY A 175 -61.50 23.09 -18.84
N PHE A 176 -60.93 23.63 -19.92
CA PHE A 176 -61.64 24.52 -20.85
C PHE A 176 -62.83 23.82 -21.51
N PHE A 177 -62.64 22.58 -22.00
CA PHE A 177 -63.72 21.78 -22.58
C PHE A 177 -64.81 21.46 -21.55
N TRP A 178 -64.44 21.20 -20.29
CA TRP A 178 -65.40 20.95 -19.23
C TRP A 178 -66.31 22.16 -18.98
N VAL A 179 -65.73 23.38 -18.94
CA VAL A 179 -66.49 24.62 -18.77
C VAL A 179 -67.34 24.94 -20.00
N LEU A 180 -66.81 24.77 -21.22
CA LEU A 180 -67.56 25.00 -22.46
C LEU A 180 -68.77 24.05 -22.57
N TRP A 181 -68.58 22.77 -22.21
CA TRP A 181 -69.64 21.79 -22.17
C TRP A 181 -70.69 22.10 -21.10
N LEU A 182 -70.25 22.46 -19.88
CA LEU A 182 -71.14 22.83 -18.79
C LEU A 182 -71.94 24.11 -19.12
N GLY A 183 -71.30 25.11 -19.71
CA GLY A 183 -71.94 26.32 -20.20
C GLY A 183 -73.00 26.01 -21.23
N THR A 184 -72.69 25.19 -22.24
CA THR A 184 -73.66 24.75 -23.25
C THR A 184 -74.83 23.99 -22.62
N LYS A 185 -74.56 23.04 -21.71
CA LYS A 185 -75.61 22.32 -20.97
C LYS A 185 -76.51 23.26 -20.18
N ARG A 186 -75.94 24.25 -19.49
CA ARG A 186 -76.68 25.26 -18.74
C ARG A 186 -77.51 26.16 -19.67
N SER A 187 -76.97 26.56 -20.81
CA SER A 187 -77.71 27.32 -21.83
C SER A 187 -78.88 26.53 -22.40
N MET A 188 -78.70 25.23 -22.65
CA MET A 188 -79.78 24.36 -23.13
C MET A 188 -80.88 24.18 -22.07
N ASP A 189 -80.50 24.05 -20.80
CA ASP A 189 -81.45 23.90 -19.70
C ASP A 189 -82.27 25.18 -19.48
N LEU A 190 -81.61 26.35 -19.53
CA LEU A 190 -82.28 27.65 -19.50
C LEU A 190 -83.20 27.86 -20.71
N ALA A 191 -82.78 27.43 -21.91
CA ALA A 191 -83.63 27.49 -23.10
C ALA A 191 -84.85 26.58 -22.96
N LYS A 192 -84.70 25.36 -22.42
CA LYS A 192 -85.82 24.46 -22.12
C LYS A 192 -86.77 25.05 -21.09
N HIS A 193 -86.26 25.67 -20.03
CA HIS A 193 -87.08 26.33 -19.01
C HIS A 193 -87.82 27.54 -19.58
N SER A 194 -87.17 28.33 -20.45
CA SER A 194 -87.78 29.48 -21.13
C SER A 194 -88.85 29.06 -22.13
N LEU A 195 -88.61 27.97 -22.88
CA LEU A 195 -89.59 27.38 -23.78
C LEU A 195 -90.76 26.74 -23.01
N SER A 196 -90.51 26.16 -21.84
CA SER A 196 -91.57 25.63 -20.98
C SER A 196 -92.44 26.74 -20.39
N ILE A 197 -91.84 27.85 -19.93
CA ILE A 197 -92.57 29.02 -19.42
C ILE A 197 -93.35 29.73 -20.54
N THR A 198 -92.77 29.87 -21.73
CA THR A 198 -93.45 30.50 -22.88
C THR A 198 -94.52 29.57 -23.48
N GLY A 199 -94.26 28.26 -23.52
CA GLY A 199 -95.20 27.24 -23.98
C GLY A 199 -96.37 27.03 -23.02
N SER A 200 -96.17 27.20 -21.71
CA SER A 200 -97.25 27.13 -20.72
C SER A 200 -98.19 28.34 -20.79
N ALA A 201 -97.69 29.53 -21.15
CA ALA A 201 -98.56 30.67 -21.48
C ALA A 201 -99.39 30.44 -22.74
N PHE A 202 -98.83 29.75 -23.75
CA PHE A 202 -99.55 29.39 -24.98
C PHE A 202 -100.58 28.26 -24.76
N SER A 203 -100.25 27.29 -23.88
CA SER A 203 -101.14 26.16 -23.55
C SER A 203 -102.34 26.58 -22.68
N ALA A 204 -102.16 27.54 -21.77
CA ALA A 204 -103.27 28.11 -21.00
C ALA A 204 -104.33 28.79 -21.90
N TYR A 205 -103.91 29.38 -23.02
CA TYR A 205 -104.83 29.96 -24.02
C TYR A 205 -105.57 28.88 -24.83
N SER A 206 -104.92 27.73 -25.09
CA SER A 206 -105.53 26.58 -25.76
C SER A 206 -106.55 25.84 -24.88
N SER A 207 -106.22 25.65 -23.60
CA SER A 207 -107.10 25.01 -22.60
C SER A 207 -108.38 25.82 -22.37
N ALA A 208 -108.30 27.15 -22.28
CA ALA A 208 -109.48 28.02 -22.18
C ALA A 208 -110.42 27.88 -23.39
N ARG A 209 -109.87 27.62 -24.59
CA ARG A 209 -110.66 27.42 -25.81
C ARG A 209 -111.30 26.02 -25.89
N HIS A 210 -110.70 25.01 -25.27
CA HIS A 210 -111.28 23.65 -25.21
C HIS A 210 -112.32 23.50 -24.08
N ALA A 211 -112.15 24.19 -22.94
CA ALA A 211 -113.17 24.23 -21.89
C ALA A 211 -114.47 24.89 -22.37
N HIS A 212 -114.39 25.94 -23.20
CA HIS A 212 -115.58 26.59 -23.75
C HIS A 212 -116.38 25.69 -24.72
N ARG A 213 -115.74 24.74 -25.41
CA ARG A 213 -116.43 23.81 -26.33
C ARG A 213 -117.19 22.69 -25.61
N HIS A 214 -116.79 22.29 -24.41
CA HIS A 214 -117.50 21.25 -23.66
C HIS A 214 -118.75 21.78 -22.95
N GLN A 215 -118.80 23.07 -22.62
CA GLN A 215 -119.97 23.67 -21.94
C GLN A 215 -121.15 23.93 -22.88
N GLU A 216 -120.91 24.08 -24.19
CA GLU A 216 -121.97 24.21 -25.21
C GLU A 216 -122.69 22.87 -25.47
N LEU A 217 -121.99 21.74 -25.40
CA LEU A 217 -122.57 20.42 -25.69
C LEU A 217 -123.51 19.90 -24.57
N HIS A 218 -123.37 20.39 -23.34
CA HIS A 218 -124.27 20.01 -22.23
C HIS A 218 -125.56 20.85 -22.17
N LYS A 219 -125.72 21.85 -23.05
CA LYS A 219 -126.90 22.73 -23.09
C LYS A 219 -127.92 22.35 -24.18
N VAL A 220 -127.65 21.30 -24.96
CA VAL A 220 -128.47 20.88 -26.11
C VAL A 220 -129.21 19.54 -25.88
N SER A 221 -129.32 19.10 -24.63
CA SER A 221 -129.94 17.83 -24.26
C SER A 221 -131.00 17.94 -23.15
N ASP A 222 -131.76 19.04 -23.13
CA ASP A 222 -133.04 19.17 -22.41
C ASP A 222 -134.20 19.25 -23.40
#